data_AF-A0A820L6B0-F1
#
_entry.id   AF-A0A820L6B0-F1
#
_cell.length_a   1.000
_cell.length_b   1.000
_cell.length_c   1.000
_cell.angle_alpha   90.00
_cell.angle_beta   90.00
_cell.angle_gamma   90.00
#
_symmetry.space_group_name_H-M   'P 1'
#
loop_
_entity.id
_entity.type
_entity.pdbx_description
1 polymer ?
#
loop_
_entity_poly.entity_id
_entity_poly.type
_entity_poly.pdbx_seq_one_letter_code
_entity_poly.pdbx_strand_id
1 'polypeptide(L)'
;RRRDDSKGIVSAAFKVELEKLNSIDNQWKIISICFSFGGMASKTISPKNIQQQLIGLLWTKQTINQTYELLIKEISLDELSPGGQIQYRRTLMQSFLFKFYSYVCNELRESVID
;
A
#
# COMPACT_ATOMS: atom_id res chain seq x y z
N ARG A 1 -10.88 0.60 23.41
CA ARG A 1 -9.52 1.21 23.39
C ARG A 1 -8.54 0.18 23.96
N ARG A 2 -7.59 -0.34 23.17
CA ARG A 2 -6.33 -0.92 23.67
C ARG A 2 -5.17 -0.37 22.83
N ARG A 3 -4.34 0.44 23.49
CA ARG A 3 -2.94 0.80 23.26
C ARG A 3 -2.42 0.78 24.71
N ASP A 4 -1.49 -0.05 25.16
CA ASP A 4 -0.41 -0.77 24.50
C ASP A 4 -0.53 -2.30 24.72
N ASP A 5 0.29 -3.08 24.02
CA ASP A 5 0.45 -4.54 24.17
C ASP A 5 -0.61 -5.48 23.53
N SER A 6 -1.44 -4.99 22.60
CA SER A 6 -2.34 -5.84 21.79
C SER A 6 -1.82 -6.00 20.36
N LYS A 7 -1.75 -7.24 19.86
CA LYS A 7 -1.48 -7.52 18.44
C LYS A 7 -2.54 -6.84 17.56
N GLY A 8 -2.12 -5.92 16.69
CA GLY A 8 -3.02 -5.25 15.74
C GLY A 8 -3.70 -6.23 14.80
N ILE A 9 -4.95 -5.96 14.42
CA ILE A 9 -5.76 -6.83 13.52
C ILE A 9 -5.08 -6.96 12.15
N VAL A 10 -4.67 -5.82 11.58
CA VAL A 10 -3.81 -5.75 10.39
C VAL A 10 -2.72 -4.73 10.67
N SER A 11 -1.48 -5.06 10.32
CA SER A 11 -0.36 -4.12 10.28
C SER A 11 0.12 -3.99 8.84
N ALA A 12 0.69 -2.83 8.49
CA ALA A 12 1.24 -2.60 7.17
C ALA A 12 2.51 -1.76 7.24
N ALA A 13 3.46 -2.06 6.36
CA ALA A 13 4.68 -1.30 6.15
C ALA A 13 4.82 -0.99 4.66
N PHE A 14 5.17 0.25 4.34
CA PHE A 14 5.28 0.76 2.98
C PHE A 14 6.58 1.52 2.81
N LYS A 15 7.23 1.35 1.66
CA LYS A 15 8.34 2.17 1.19
C LYS A 15 8.14 2.41 -0.30
N VAL A 16 8.40 3.64 -0.78
CA VAL A 16 8.43 3.96 -2.20
C VAL A 16 9.61 4.86 -2.49
N GLU A 17 10.27 4.63 -3.61
CA GLU A 17 11.27 5.53 -4.18
C GLU A 17 10.72 6.05 -5.51
N LEU A 18 10.72 7.37 -5.64
CA LEU A 18 10.12 8.08 -6.76
C LEU A 18 11.16 8.93 -7.48
N GLU A 19 11.05 8.98 -8.80
CA GLU A 19 11.84 9.86 -9.66
C GLU A 19 10.93 10.86 -10.34
N LYS A 20 11.29 12.15 -10.29
CA LYS A 20 10.58 13.20 -11.01
C LYS A 20 10.89 13.06 -12.51
N LEU A 21 9.87 12.86 -13.34
CA LEU A 21 10.04 12.66 -14.78
C LEU A 21 10.32 13.97 -15.52
N ASN A 22 9.64 15.04 -15.12
CA ASN A 22 9.68 16.31 -15.81
C ASN A 22 9.36 17.46 -14.84
N SER A 23 10.02 18.60 -15.04
CA SER A 23 9.85 19.78 -14.18
C SER A 23 8.50 20.47 -14.35
N ILE A 24 7.80 20.21 -15.45
CA ILE A 24 6.60 20.95 -15.87
C ILE A 24 5.31 20.29 -15.33
N ASP A 25 5.20 18.96 -15.41
CA ASP A 25 3.93 18.27 -15.14
C ASP A 25 3.82 17.66 -13.73
N ASN A 26 4.84 17.86 -12.87
CA ASN A 26 4.91 17.29 -11.52
C ASN A 26 4.58 15.79 -11.47
N GLN A 27 5.03 15.05 -12.48
CA GLN A 27 4.84 13.61 -12.57
C GLN A 27 5.99 12.85 -11.91
N TRP A 28 5.63 11.83 -11.15
CA TRP A 28 6.55 11.01 -10.38
C TRP A 28 6.42 9.56 -10.84
N LYS A 29 7.54 8.96 -11.23
CA LYS A 29 7.64 7.56 -11.64
C LYS A 29 8.14 6.71 -10.47
N ILE A 30 7.57 5.52 -10.32
CA ILE A 30 8.00 4.55 -9.30
C ILE A 30 9.31 3.89 -9.76
N ILE A 31 10.38 4.05 -8.97
CA ILE A 31 11.67 3.38 -9.19
C ILE A 31 11.77 2.10 -8.38
N SER A 32 11.32 2.15 -7.13
CA SER A 32 11.20 0.96 -6.29
C SER A 32 10.02 1.12 -5.34
N ILE A 33 9.42 0.00 -4.95
CA ILE A 33 8.29 -0.01 -4.04
C ILE A 33 8.28 -1.29 -3.22
N CYS A 34 7.96 -1.17 -1.94
CA CYS A 34 7.82 -2.29 -1.04
C CYS A 34 6.58 -2.16 -0.18
N PHE A 35 5.78 -3.24 -0.15
CA PHE A 35 4.61 -3.38 0.69
C PHE A 35 4.71 -4.66 1.49
N SER A 36 4.35 -4.59 2.77
CA SER A 36 4.24 -5.76 3.64
C SER A 36 3.02 -5.64 4.54
N PHE A 37 2.26 -6.73 4.70
CA PHE A 37 1.06 -6.79 5.51
C PHE A 37 1.14 -7.92 6.54
N GLY A 38 0.89 -7.59 7.80
CA GLY A 38 0.71 -8.54 8.90
C GLY A 38 -0.78 -8.69 9.25
N GLY A 39 -1.17 -9.87 9.75
CA GLY A 39 -2.58 -10.14 10.11
C GLY A 39 -3.50 -10.47 8.92
N MET A 40 -2.94 -10.53 7.71
CA MET A 40 -3.62 -10.94 6.47
C MET A 40 -3.45 -12.42 6.12
N ALA A 41 -2.54 -13.13 6.80
CA ALA A 41 -2.34 -14.57 6.70
C ALA A 41 -1.63 -15.08 7.97
N SER A 42 -1.30 -16.38 7.99
CA SER A 42 -0.48 -16.98 9.07
C SER A 42 0.91 -16.35 9.19
N LYS A 43 1.44 -15.80 8.10
CA LYS A 43 2.72 -15.09 8.02
C LYS A 43 2.53 -13.70 7.40
N THR A 44 3.52 -12.84 7.57
CA THR A 44 3.59 -11.55 6.86
C THR A 44 3.62 -11.79 5.36
N ILE A 45 2.79 -11.07 4.61
CA ILE A 45 2.73 -11.15 3.15
C ILE A 45 3.43 -9.92 2.57
N SER A 46 4.31 -10.14 1.60
CA SER A 46 4.85 -9.09 0.73
C SER A 46 4.62 -9.50 -0.73
N PRO A 47 3.66 -8.86 -1.43
CA PRO A 47 3.23 -9.29 -2.75
C PRO A 47 4.24 -8.83 -3.81
N LYS A 48 5.31 -9.60 -3.98
CA LYS A 48 6.48 -9.21 -4.79
C LYS A 48 6.12 -9.04 -6.26
N ASN A 49 5.21 -9.86 -6.77
CA ASN A 49 4.78 -9.79 -8.17
C ASN A 49 4.08 -8.45 -8.47
N ILE A 50 3.18 -8.02 -7.59
CA ILE A 50 2.54 -6.69 -7.69
C ILE A 50 3.58 -5.59 -7.59
N GLN A 51 4.49 -5.66 -6.61
CA GLN A 51 5.55 -4.66 -6.46
C GLN A 51 6.38 -4.48 -7.74
N GLN A 52 6.74 -5.58 -8.41
CA GLN A 52 7.45 -5.53 -9.69
C GLN A 52 6.60 -4.92 -10.81
N GLN A 53 5.30 -5.21 -10.87
CA GLN A 53 4.40 -4.63 -11.89
C GLN A 53 4.22 -3.11 -11.74
N LEU A 54 4.48 -2.56 -10.56
CA LEU A 54 4.34 -1.12 -10.30
C LEU A 54 5.57 -0.31 -10.71
N ILE A 55 6.73 -0.95 -10.83
CA ILE A 55 7.97 -0.27 -11.22
C ILE A 55 7.77 0.32 -12.63
N GLY A 56 8.13 1.59 -12.80
CA GLY A 56 7.98 2.33 -14.05
C GLY A 56 6.61 2.99 -14.25
N LEU A 57 5.60 2.67 -13.43
CA LEU A 57 4.31 3.37 -13.47
C LEU A 57 4.39 4.74 -12.79
N LEU A 58 3.43 5.60 -13.12
CA LEU A 58 3.27 6.90 -12.45
C LEU A 58 2.62 6.74 -11.07
N TRP A 59 3.05 7.55 -10.11
CA TRP A 59 2.45 7.64 -8.77
C TRP A 59 1.13 8.41 -8.81
N THR A 60 0.05 7.74 -9.21
CA THR A 60 -1.28 8.34 -9.37
C THR A 60 -2.34 7.58 -8.60
N LYS A 61 -3.49 8.23 -8.37
CA LYS A 61 -4.67 7.58 -7.78
C LYS A 61 -5.11 6.34 -8.58
N GLN A 62 -4.97 6.37 -9.91
CA GLN A 62 -5.30 5.24 -10.77
C GLN A 62 -4.39 4.04 -10.48
N THR A 63 -3.07 4.26 -10.40
CA THR A 63 -2.08 3.22 -10.08
C THR A 63 -2.37 2.60 -8.71
N ILE A 64 -2.74 3.41 -7.72
CA ILE A 64 -3.08 2.93 -6.37
C ILE A 64 -4.38 2.11 -6.35
N ASN A 65 -5.41 2.56 -7.07
CA ASN A 65 -6.65 1.79 -7.19
C ASN A 65 -6.40 0.44 -7.87
N GLN A 66 -5.62 0.41 -8.96
CA GLN A 66 -5.23 -0.84 -9.62
C GLN A 66 -4.42 -1.75 -8.69
N THR A 67 -3.49 -1.19 -7.92
CA THR A 67 -2.72 -1.92 -6.91
C THR A 67 -3.66 -2.61 -5.91
N TYR A 68 -4.67 -1.90 -5.42
CA TYR A 68 -5.64 -2.48 -4.49
C TYR A 68 -6.40 -3.67 -5.09
N GLU A 69 -6.89 -3.55 -6.33
CA GLU A 69 -7.57 -4.65 -7.03
C GLU A 69 -6.67 -5.88 -7.20
N LEU A 70 -5.38 -5.67 -7.49
CA LEU A 70 -4.41 -6.76 -7.55
C LEU A 70 -4.17 -7.39 -6.18
N LEU A 71 -4.04 -6.57 -5.13
CA LEU A 71 -3.81 -7.04 -3.76
C LEU A 71 -4.96 -7.91 -3.24
N ILE A 72 -6.23 -7.56 -3.53
CA ILE A 72 -7.38 -8.40 -3.18
C ILE A 72 -7.28 -9.77 -3.84
N LYS A 73 -6.86 -9.82 -5.11
CA LYS A 73 -6.77 -11.06 -5.88
C LYS A 73 -5.63 -11.95 -5.41
N GLU A 74 -4.47 -11.37 -5.09
CA GLU A 74 -3.30 -12.12 -4.62
C GLU A 74 -3.47 -12.55 -3.15
N ILE A 75 -3.98 -11.66 -2.30
CA ILE A 75 -4.21 -11.92 -0.88
C ILE A 75 -5.59 -12.56 -0.74
N SER A 76 -5.68 -13.83 -1.12
CA SER A 76 -6.88 -14.64 -0.92
C SER A 76 -7.08 -14.91 0.58
N LEU A 77 -7.85 -14.04 1.22
CA LEU A 77 -8.41 -14.30 2.53
C LEU A 77 -9.59 -15.28 2.35
N ASP A 78 -9.33 -16.56 2.57
CA ASP A 78 -10.36 -17.60 2.63
C ASP A 78 -11.37 -17.26 3.74
N GLU A 79 -12.66 -17.52 3.51
CA GLU A 79 -13.75 -17.33 4.48
C GLU A 79 -13.52 -18.12 5.78
N LEU A 80 -12.76 -19.21 5.68
CA LEU A 80 -12.36 -20.06 6.80
C LEU A 80 -11.08 -19.58 7.52
N SER A 81 -10.50 -18.44 7.10
CA SER A 81 -9.25 -17.92 7.69
C SER A 81 -9.42 -17.57 9.17
N PRO A 82 -8.57 -18.10 10.07
CA PRO A 82 -8.61 -17.80 11.49
C PRO A 82 -8.61 -16.29 11.79
N GLY A 83 -9.38 -15.87 12.80
CA GLY A 83 -9.49 -14.47 13.23
C GLY A 83 -10.66 -13.68 12.64
N GLY A 84 -11.41 -14.24 11.69
CA GLY A 84 -12.66 -13.64 11.17
C GLY A 84 -12.48 -12.24 10.57
N GLN A 85 -13.56 -11.45 10.53
CA GLN A 85 -13.55 -10.03 10.10
C GLN A 85 -12.89 -9.77 8.73
N ILE A 86 -13.09 -10.67 7.75
CA ILE A 86 -12.40 -10.63 6.45
C ILE A 86 -12.64 -9.31 5.72
N GLN A 87 -13.89 -8.86 5.67
CA GLN A 87 -14.22 -7.58 5.04
C GLN A 87 -13.50 -6.41 5.72
N TYR A 88 -13.47 -6.40 7.05
CA TYR A 88 -12.75 -5.37 7.80
C TYR A 88 -11.23 -5.42 7.55
N ARG A 89 -10.63 -6.61 7.48
CA ARG A 89 -9.20 -6.77 7.12
C ARG A 89 -8.90 -6.26 5.70
N ARG A 90 -9.78 -6.55 4.73
CA ARG A 90 -9.68 -6.02 3.35
C ARG A 90 -9.81 -4.49 3.32
N THR A 91 -10.75 -3.92 4.08
CA THR A 91 -10.91 -2.48 4.21
C THR A 91 -9.70 -1.83 4.87
N LEU A 92 -9.10 -2.46 5.89
CA LEU A 92 -7.88 -1.96 6.52
C LEU A 92 -6.70 -1.92 5.55
N MET A 93 -6.52 -2.98 4.75
CA MET A 93 -5.49 -3.00 3.69
C MET A 93 -5.69 -1.85 2.68
N GLN A 94 -6.92 -1.64 2.20
CA GLN A 94 -7.23 -0.52 1.31
C GLN A 94 -6.93 0.83 1.97
N SER A 95 -7.36 0.98 3.22
CA SER A 95 -7.23 2.23 3.98
C SER A 95 -5.76 2.56 4.24
N PHE A 96 -4.93 1.56 4.56
CA PHE A 96 -3.50 1.75 4.74
C PHE A 96 -2.81 2.16 3.44
N LEU A 97 -3.13 1.52 2.32
CA LEU A 97 -2.59 1.89 1.01
C LEU A 97 -2.99 3.32 0.63
N PHE A 98 -4.27 3.67 0.80
CA PHE A 98 -4.76 5.02 0.51
C PHE A 98 -4.15 6.08 1.43
N LYS A 99 -3.96 5.77 2.72
CA LYS A 99 -3.28 6.64 3.67
C LYS A 99 -1.83 6.87 3.28
N PHE A 100 -1.12 5.82 2.86
CA PHE A 100 0.25 5.93 2.39
C PHE A 100 0.34 6.76 1.11
N TYR A 101 -0.55 6.54 0.14
CA TYR A 101 -0.67 7.38 -1.06
C TYR A 101 -0.85 8.86 -0.72
N SER A 102 -1.80 9.15 0.17
CA SER A 102 -2.11 10.52 0.58
C SER A 102 -0.93 11.17 1.31
N TYR A 103 -0.23 10.43 2.17
CA TYR A 103 0.99 10.87 2.83
C TYR A 103 2.07 11.24 1.81
N VAL A 104 2.41 10.33 0.90
CA VAL A 104 3.43 10.59 -0.14
C VAL A 104 3.05 11.78 -1.01
N CYS A 105 1.78 11.90 -1.42
CA CYS A 105 1.32 13.07 -2.18
C CYS A 105 1.47 14.38 -1.42
N ASN A 106 1.38 14.37 -0.08
CA ASN A 106 1.62 15.56 0.73
C ASN A 106 3.12 15.91 0.74
N GLU A 107 3.98 14.94 1.04
CA GLU A 107 5.45 15.13 1.04
C GLU A 107 5.95 15.66 -0.31
N LEU A 108 5.43 15.12 -1.42
CA LEU A 108 5.82 15.56 -2.76
C LEU A 108 5.39 17.00 -3.05
N ARG A 109 4.27 17.49 -2.48
CA ARG A 109 3.86 18.89 -2.64
C ARG A 109 4.77 19.83 -1.86
N GLU A 110 5.12 19.44 -0.63
CA GLU A 110 6.04 20.21 0.21
C GLU A 110 7.43 20.30 -0.43
N SER A 111 7.92 19.22 -1.05
CA SER A 111 9.22 19.19 -1.76
C SER A 111 9.28 20.00 -3.06
N VAL A 112 8.14 20.52 -3.56
CA VAL A 112 8.08 21.36 -4.76
C VAL A 112 8.08 22.85 -4.40
N ILE A 113 7.97 23.19 -3.11
CA ILE A 113 7.93 24.57 -2.62
C ILE A 113 9.34 25.11 -2.29
N ASP A 114 10.37 24.24 -2.28
CA ASP A 114 11.79 24.62 -2.24
C ASP A 114 12.40 24.78 -3.65
#